data_AF-A0A6J1H0S6-F1
#
_entry.id   AF-A0A6J1H0S6-F1
#
_cell.length_a   1.000
_cell.length_b   1.000
_cell.length_c   1.000
_cell.angle_alpha   90.00
_cell.angle_beta   90.00
_cell.angle_gamma   90.00
#
_symmetry.space_group_name_H-M   'P 1'
#
loop_
_entity.id
_entity.type
_entity.pdbx_description
1 polymer ?
#
loop_
_entity_poly.entity_id
_entity_poly.type
_entity_poly.pdbx_seq_one_letter_code
_entity_poly.pdbx_strand_id
1 'polypeptide(L)'
;MHCRLQEQLGFQVEKRGILSVMASEREVFELSGPLHLTPVNWENADHRRSVAACLVQGVYILERDRQEKRQGSQALAPRWWEFCHFRLLRPLVDDVDSSIFGAVYEFKPVLLQGDHKNDGSPRYVIAFRGTLTKPDSVSRDIELDLHFIQNGLHRTSRFEIAMQVVRNMVATVGDSNLWLAGHSLGSAMAMLTGKTMARTGIFLKSYLFNPPFFSAPIERIKDKKLKHGIRIAGSVITAGLAFALKASSNNQRNPPEEPFFAISAWVPSLFVNPSDHIGSEYIGYFEHRKNMEEIGAGSIERLATRNSIGGLLMNAIGRDSEPLHLIPSANLITNLSPVQDFKQAHGIHQWWQPHLRLQSNIYRYS
;
A
#
# COMPACT_ATOMS: atom_id res chain seq x y z
N MET A 1 -69.17 42.36 12.52
CA MET A 1 -68.91 41.42 13.63
C MET A 1 -68.77 40.01 13.05
N HIS A 2 -67.64 39.36 13.35
CA HIS A 2 -67.33 37.91 13.36
C HIS A 2 -67.92 36.94 12.31
N CYS A 3 -67.09 36.22 11.53
CA CYS A 3 -66.39 34.93 11.83
C CYS A 3 -67.36 33.74 11.56
N ARG A 4 -67.08 32.63 10.85
CA ARG A 4 -65.92 31.73 10.70
C ARG A 4 -66.38 30.66 9.65
N LEU A 5 -65.62 30.22 8.63
CA LEU A 5 -64.88 28.93 8.57
C LEU A 5 -64.51 28.58 7.10
N GLN A 6 -63.20 28.49 6.85
CA GLN A 6 -62.47 27.39 6.18
C GLN A 6 -62.77 27.00 4.70
N GLU A 7 -61.87 27.46 3.81
CA GLU A 7 -61.31 26.65 2.72
C GLU A 7 -59.89 27.14 2.42
N GLN A 8 -58.88 26.36 2.81
CA GLN A 8 -57.47 26.58 2.45
C GLN A 8 -57.09 25.54 1.38
N LEU A 9 -57.07 25.96 0.12
CA LEU A 9 -56.41 25.26 -0.99
C LEU A 9 -54.90 25.50 -0.88
N GLY A 10 -54.20 24.58 -0.25
CA GLY A 10 -52.73 24.52 -0.23
C GLY A 10 -52.20 23.61 -1.34
N PHE A 11 -51.50 24.20 -2.29
CA PHE A 11 -50.70 23.52 -3.32
C PHE A 11 -49.72 22.52 -2.66
N GLN A 12 -49.95 21.23 -2.90
CA GLN A 12 -49.05 20.15 -2.53
C GLN A 12 -47.97 20.05 -3.62
N VAL A 13 -46.89 20.82 -3.47
CA VAL A 13 -45.68 20.63 -4.29
C VAL A 13 -44.93 19.43 -3.72
N GLU A 14 -44.95 18.35 -4.47
CA GLU A 14 -44.25 17.09 -4.25
C GLU A 14 -42.73 17.32 -4.22
N LYS A 15 -42.16 17.56 -3.02
CA LYS A 15 -40.72 17.46 -2.79
C LYS A 15 -40.31 15.98 -2.84
N ARG A 16 -40.03 15.47 -4.04
CA ARG A 16 -39.18 14.27 -4.19
C ARG A 16 -37.77 14.62 -3.71
N GLY A 17 -37.46 14.21 -2.49
CA GLY A 17 -36.12 14.27 -1.92
C GLY A 17 -35.17 13.39 -2.72
N ILE A 18 -34.41 13.99 -3.62
CA ILE A 18 -33.10 13.46 -3.99
C ILE A 18 -32.19 13.87 -2.85
N LEU A 19 -31.92 12.95 -1.94
CA LEU A 19 -30.83 13.09 -0.99
C LEU A 19 -29.54 13.05 -1.81
N SER A 20 -29.10 14.21 -2.30
CA SER A 20 -27.74 14.39 -2.81
C SER A 20 -26.80 14.08 -1.66
N VAL A 21 -26.24 12.87 -1.63
CA VAL A 21 -25.15 12.54 -0.71
C VAL A 21 -24.02 13.52 -1.02
N MET A 22 -23.81 14.49 -0.15
CA MET A 22 -22.69 15.42 -0.30
C MET A 22 -21.40 14.61 -0.24
N ALA A 23 -20.53 14.77 -1.25
CA ALA A 23 -19.23 14.12 -1.28
C ALA A 23 -18.43 14.50 -0.03
N SER A 24 -17.67 13.56 0.52
CA SER A 24 -16.80 13.86 1.66
C SER A 24 -15.71 14.86 1.25
N GLU A 25 -15.29 15.75 2.15
CA GLU A 25 -14.18 16.68 1.91
C GLU A 25 -12.91 15.97 1.39
N ARG A 26 -12.70 14.71 1.78
CA ARG A 26 -11.58 13.85 1.36
C ARG A 26 -11.63 13.44 -0.12
N GLU A 27 -12.76 13.62 -0.77
CA GLU A 27 -12.96 13.32 -2.19
C GLU A 27 -12.74 14.55 -3.07
N VAL A 28 -12.95 15.73 -2.51
CA VAL A 28 -12.81 17.01 -3.19
C VAL A 28 -11.33 17.39 -3.20
N PHE A 29 -10.76 17.42 -4.40
CA PHE A 29 -9.34 17.70 -4.59
C PHE A 29 -8.95 19.09 -4.06
N GLU A 30 -9.80 20.09 -4.25
CA GLU A 30 -9.57 21.47 -3.84
C GLU A 30 -9.55 21.64 -2.31
N LEU A 31 -10.09 20.67 -1.55
CA LEU A 31 -10.10 20.70 -0.09
C LEU A 31 -9.00 19.82 0.51
N SER A 32 -8.72 18.67 -0.11
CA SER A 32 -7.86 17.64 0.47
C SER A 32 -6.60 17.34 -0.33
N GLY A 33 -6.47 17.84 -1.56
CA GLY A 33 -5.35 17.57 -2.44
C GLY A 33 -4.06 18.27 -2.00
N PRO A 34 -2.90 17.85 -2.54
CA PRO A 34 -1.61 18.41 -2.17
C PRO A 34 -1.31 19.73 -2.89
N LEU A 35 -2.13 20.75 -2.62
CA LEU A 35 -2.09 22.05 -3.32
C LEU A 35 -0.77 22.82 -3.15
N HIS A 36 0.06 22.43 -2.18
CA HIS A 36 1.37 23.03 -1.91
C HIS A 36 2.50 22.56 -2.86
N LEU A 37 2.26 21.58 -3.75
CA LEU A 37 3.29 20.98 -4.60
C LEU A 37 3.58 21.72 -5.92
N THR A 38 3.29 23.01 -6.04
CA THR A 38 3.43 23.75 -7.32
C THR A 38 4.71 24.61 -7.35
N PRO A 39 5.70 24.31 -8.23
CA PRO A 39 5.82 23.18 -9.16
C PRO A 39 6.33 21.87 -8.49
N VAL A 40 6.04 20.72 -9.12
CA VAL A 40 6.51 19.41 -8.65
C VAL A 40 8.02 19.28 -8.92
N ASN A 41 8.82 19.19 -7.86
CA ASN A 41 10.23 18.87 -7.94
C ASN A 41 10.45 17.34 -7.91
N TRP A 42 10.78 16.73 -9.04
CA TRP A 42 10.98 15.28 -9.17
C TRP A 42 12.25 14.75 -8.49
N GLU A 43 13.23 15.61 -8.18
CA GLU A 43 14.41 15.24 -7.39
C GLU A 43 14.06 15.13 -5.90
N ASN A 44 13.05 15.88 -5.44
CA ASN A 44 12.59 15.89 -4.06
C ASN A 44 11.77 14.62 -3.73
N ALA A 45 12.27 13.81 -2.78
CA ALA A 45 11.60 12.61 -2.32
C ALA A 45 10.21 12.87 -1.70
N ASP A 46 10.01 14.02 -1.06
CA ASP A 46 8.72 14.40 -0.48
C ASP A 46 7.67 14.68 -1.56
N HIS A 47 8.06 15.38 -2.63
CA HIS A 47 7.16 15.61 -3.76
C HIS A 47 6.81 14.28 -4.43
N ARG A 48 7.80 13.41 -4.67
CA ARG A 48 7.55 12.08 -5.26
C ARG A 48 6.61 11.22 -4.41
N ARG A 49 6.79 11.22 -3.08
CA ARG A 49 5.87 10.56 -2.15
C ARG A 49 4.44 11.13 -2.29
N SER A 50 4.30 12.44 -2.21
CA SER A 50 3.00 13.10 -2.25
C SER A 50 2.28 12.86 -3.58
N VAL A 51 3.00 12.88 -4.71
CA VAL A 51 2.47 12.52 -6.03
C VAL A 51 2.01 11.06 -6.05
N ALA A 52 2.83 10.11 -5.60
CA ALA A 52 2.45 8.70 -5.57
C ALA A 52 1.19 8.45 -4.72
N ALA A 53 1.10 9.07 -3.55
CA ALA A 53 -0.07 9.00 -2.69
C ALA A 53 -1.31 9.67 -3.33
N CYS A 54 -1.14 10.81 -3.99
CA CYS A 54 -2.18 11.53 -4.73
C CYS A 54 -2.78 10.66 -5.86
N LEU A 55 -1.93 9.97 -6.63
CA LEU A 55 -2.37 9.06 -7.70
C LEU A 55 -3.12 7.83 -7.15
N VAL A 56 -2.71 7.31 -5.98
CA VAL A 56 -3.44 6.23 -5.28
C VAL A 56 -4.81 6.73 -4.81
N GLN A 57 -4.91 7.95 -4.29
CA GLN A 57 -6.19 8.57 -3.95
C GLN A 57 -7.08 8.76 -5.18
N GLY A 58 -6.50 9.11 -6.32
CA GLY A 58 -7.21 9.14 -7.60
C GLY A 58 -7.93 7.83 -7.92
N VAL A 59 -7.34 6.67 -7.60
CA VAL A 59 -7.99 5.35 -7.77
C VAL A 59 -9.18 5.17 -6.81
N TYR A 60 -9.05 5.62 -5.56
CA TYR A 60 -10.16 5.61 -4.61
C TYR A 60 -11.34 6.43 -5.11
N ILE A 61 -11.09 7.64 -5.61
CA ILE A 61 -12.16 8.52 -6.10
C ILE A 61 -12.73 8.02 -7.42
N LEU A 62 -11.91 7.42 -8.29
CA LEU A 62 -12.36 6.80 -9.53
C LEU A 62 -13.36 5.66 -9.28
N GLU A 63 -13.13 4.84 -8.26
CA GLU A 63 -14.11 3.83 -7.86
C GLU A 63 -15.37 4.43 -7.22
N ARG A 64 -15.24 5.51 -6.43
CA ARG A 64 -16.43 6.20 -5.88
C ARG A 64 -17.27 6.85 -6.98
N ASP A 65 -16.63 7.49 -7.96
CA ASP A 65 -17.30 8.03 -9.13
C ASP A 65 -18.07 6.93 -9.86
N ARG A 66 -17.51 5.72 -9.98
CA ARG A 66 -18.23 4.56 -10.54
C ARG A 66 -19.44 4.16 -9.68
N GLN A 67 -19.27 4.00 -8.37
CA GLN A 67 -20.34 3.58 -7.45
C GLN A 67 -21.50 4.59 -7.40
N GLU A 68 -21.18 5.88 -7.47
CA GLU A 68 -22.16 6.98 -7.42
C GLU A 68 -22.59 7.46 -8.81
N LYS A 69 -22.10 6.82 -9.88
CA LYS A 69 -22.39 7.15 -11.28
C LYS A 69 -22.05 8.62 -11.65
N ARG A 70 -21.00 9.17 -11.03
CA ARG A 70 -20.43 10.47 -11.40
C ARG A 70 -19.65 10.34 -12.70
N GLN A 71 -19.99 11.18 -13.68
CA GLN A 71 -19.43 11.16 -15.03
C GLN A 71 -19.21 12.59 -15.54
N GLY A 72 -18.30 12.77 -16.49
CA GLY A 72 -18.04 14.07 -17.12
C GLY A 72 -17.69 15.15 -16.09
N SER A 73 -18.43 16.25 -16.09
CA SER A 73 -18.22 17.37 -15.16
C SER A 73 -18.52 17.04 -13.70
N GLN A 74 -19.21 15.93 -13.41
CA GLN A 74 -19.50 15.48 -12.04
C GLN A 74 -18.41 14.57 -11.47
N ALA A 75 -17.50 14.05 -12.31
CA ALA A 75 -16.42 13.18 -11.86
C ALA A 75 -15.40 13.98 -11.03
N LEU A 76 -15.07 13.47 -9.84
CA LEU A 76 -14.09 14.11 -8.96
C LEU A 76 -12.68 13.54 -9.12
N ALA A 77 -12.56 12.32 -9.66
CA ALA A 77 -11.28 11.63 -9.80
C ALA A 77 -10.26 12.37 -10.69
N PRO A 78 -10.62 13.01 -11.82
CA PRO A 78 -9.66 13.61 -12.75
C PRO A 78 -8.64 14.58 -12.13
N ARG A 79 -9.10 15.40 -11.19
CA ARG A 79 -8.26 16.40 -10.52
C ARG A 79 -7.05 15.79 -9.80
N TRP A 80 -7.19 14.56 -9.28
CA TRP A 80 -6.15 13.87 -8.51
C TRP A 80 -4.92 13.48 -9.34
N TRP A 81 -5.05 13.27 -10.65
CA TRP A 81 -3.90 12.98 -11.53
C TRP A 81 -3.52 14.16 -12.43
N GLU A 82 -4.49 14.96 -12.88
CA GLU A 82 -4.23 16.12 -13.74
C GLU A 82 -3.37 17.18 -13.06
N PHE A 83 -3.54 17.39 -11.74
CA PHE A 83 -2.72 18.32 -10.96
C PHE A 83 -1.23 17.97 -11.00
N CYS A 84 -0.89 16.68 -11.03
CA CYS A 84 0.48 16.20 -11.12
C CYS A 84 0.94 16.01 -12.58
N HIS A 85 0.20 16.54 -13.55
CA HIS A 85 0.42 16.40 -14.99
C HIS A 85 0.40 14.95 -15.50
N PHE A 86 -0.49 14.12 -14.96
CA PHE A 86 -0.78 12.79 -15.50
C PHE A 86 -2.08 12.78 -16.28
N ARG A 87 -2.26 11.75 -17.10
CA ARG A 87 -3.57 11.29 -17.59
C ARG A 87 -3.85 9.87 -17.14
N LEU A 88 -5.12 9.53 -16.95
CA LEU A 88 -5.57 8.15 -16.84
C LEU A 88 -5.44 7.46 -18.21
N LEU A 89 -4.64 6.40 -18.29
CA LEU A 89 -4.50 5.58 -19.49
C LEU A 89 -5.54 4.45 -19.51
N ARG A 90 -5.69 3.75 -18.37
CA ARG A 90 -6.67 2.67 -18.21
C ARG A 90 -7.00 2.43 -16.73
N PRO A 91 -8.28 2.27 -16.36
CA PRO A 91 -8.64 1.68 -15.07
C PRO A 91 -8.31 0.18 -15.06
N LEU A 92 -8.05 -0.37 -13.89
CA LEU A 92 -7.93 -1.81 -13.64
C LEU A 92 -9.20 -2.26 -12.92
N VAL A 93 -10.01 -3.06 -13.61
CA VAL A 93 -11.33 -3.50 -13.18
C VAL A 93 -11.24 -4.96 -12.80
N ASP A 94 -11.77 -5.32 -11.65
CA ASP A 94 -11.91 -6.69 -11.20
C ASP A 94 -13.02 -7.40 -12.00
N ASP A 95 -12.75 -8.60 -12.49
CA ASP A 95 -13.71 -9.39 -13.26
C ASP A 95 -14.78 -10.04 -12.37
N VAL A 96 -14.53 -10.18 -11.06
CA VAL A 96 -15.47 -10.76 -10.09
C VAL A 96 -16.58 -9.79 -9.71
N ASP A 97 -16.22 -8.57 -9.28
CA ASP A 97 -17.18 -7.59 -8.74
C ASP A 97 -17.30 -6.30 -9.56
N SER A 98 -16.60 -6.22 -10.70
CA SER A 98 -16.54 -5.04 -11.56
C SER A 98 -16.06 -3.76 -10.85
N SER A 99 -15.39 -3.89 -9.70
CA SER A 99 -14.81 -2.75 -8.99
C SER A 99 -13.49 -2.33 -9.62
N ILE A 100 -13.26 -1.02 -9.68
CA ILE A 100 -11.97 -0.47 -10.05
C ILE A 100 -11.05 -0.60 -8.85
N PHE A 101 -9.98 -1.39 -8.96
CA PHE A 101 -9.03 -1.63 -7.87
C PHE A 101 -7.67 -0.97 -8.11
N GLY A 102 -7.41 -0.54 -9.35
CA GLY A 102 -6.18 0.12 -9.72
C GLY A 102 -6.33 1.00 -10.96
N ALA A 103 -5.27 1.68 -11.34
CA ALA A 103 -5.19 2.48 -12.55
C ALA A 103 -3.77 2.53 -13.10
N VAL A 104 -3.65 2.69 -14.41
CA VAL A 104 -2.40 3.07 -15.08
C VAL A 104 -2.49 4.53 -15.47
N TYR A 105 -1.53 5.31 -14.99
CA TYR A 105 -1.36 6.71 -15.33
C TYR A 105 -0.14 6.90 -16.23
N GLU A 106 -0.23 7.85 -17.15
CA GLU A 106 0.88 8.28 -17.99
C GLU A 106 1.19 9.75 -17.72
N PHE A 107 2.47 10.05 -17.51
CA PHE A 107 2.95 11.39 -17.30
C PHE A 107 2.94 12.17 -18.62
N LYS A 108 2.35 13.36 -18.60
CA LYS A 108 2.32 14.33 -19.69
C LYS A 108 3.01 15.60 -19.22
N PRO A 109 4.34 15.70 -19.35
CA PRO A 109 5.01 16.95 -19.00
C PRO A 109 4.40 18.09 -19.82
N VAL A 110 4.10 19.20 -19.16
CA VAL A 110 3.80 20.45 -19.87
C VAL A 110 5.06 20.76 -20.69
N LEU A 111 4.89 20.98 -22.00
CA LEU A 111 5.94 21.28 -22.96
C LEU A 111 6.64 22.61 -22.61
N LEU A 112 7.40 22.63 -21.53
CA LEU A 112 8.37 23.67 -21.23
C LEU A 112 9.70 23.16 -21.80
N GLN A 113 10.10 23.83 -22.88
CA GLN A 113 11.30 23.54 -23.67
C GLN A 113 12.52 23.25 -22.78
N GLY A 114 13.18 22.13 -23.05
CA GLY A 114 14.44 21.74 -22.43
C GLY A 114 14.51 20.22 -22.37
N ASP A 115 15.61 19.65 -22.86
CA ASP A 115 15.86 18.21 -22.92
C ASP A 115 15.29 17.47 -21.71
N HIS A 116 14.54 16.38 -21.95
CA HIS A 116 14.11 15.43 -20.93
C HIS A 116 15.33 14.81 -20.25
N LYS A 117 15.97 15.57 -19.36
CA LYS A 117 16.97 15.08 -18.44
C LYS A 117 16.27 14.12 -17.50
N ASN A 118 17.04 13.13 -17.06
CA ASN A 118 16.66 12.11 -16.09
C ASN A 118 16.40 12.76 -14.70
N ASP A 119 15.35 13.60 -14.60
CA ASP A 119 14.96 14.37 -13.41
C ASP A 119 14.30 13.49 -12.32
N GLY A 120 14.22 12.19 -12.59
CA GLY A 120 13.61 11.20 -11.71
C GLY A 120 12.09 11.11 -11.80
N SER A 121 11.46 11.77 -12.78
CA SER A 121 10.03 11.60 -13.08
C SER A 121 9.73 10.21 -13.69
N PRO A 122 8.60 9.59 -13.33
CA PRO A 122 8.14 8.38 -14.02
C PRO A 122 7.47 8.76 -15.33
N ARG A 123 7.58 7.91 -16.35
CA ARG A 123 6.68 7.99 -17.51
C ARG A 123 5.32 7.38 -17.20
N TYR A 124 5.29 6.31 -16.39
CA TYR A 124 4.08 5.61 -16.02
C TYR A 124 4.03 5.27 -14.53
N VAL A 125 2.82 5.29 -13.97
CA VAL A 125 2.55 4.84 -12.60
C VAL A 125 1.39 3.87 -12.63
N ILE A 126 1.57 2.69 -12.03
CA ILE A 126 0.49 1.75 -11.74
C ILE A 126 0.15 1.92 -10.26
N ALA A 127 -1.05 2.41 -9.98
CA ALA A 127 -1.52 2.68 -8.63
C ALA A 127 -2.64 1.71 -8.24
N PHE A 128 -2.62 1.23 -6.99
CA PHE A 128 -3.63 0.32 -6.45
C PHE A 128 -4.26 0.90 -5.17
N ARG A 129 -5.59 0.94 -5.10
CA ARG A 129 -6.29 1.32 -3.88
C ARG A 129 -6.40 0.14 -2.91
N GLY A 130 -6.60 0.45 -1.64
CA GLY A 130 -7.06 -0.52 -0.65
C GLY A 130 -8.59 -0.61 -0.59
N THR A 131 -9.09 -1.18 0.51
CA THR A 131 -10.52 -1.36 0.78
C THR A 131 -11.25 -0.03 0.87
N LEU A 132 -12.44 0.05 0.28
CA LEU A 132 -13.37 1.16 0.47
C LEU A 132 -14.18 0.92 1.74
N THR A 133 -13.72 1.52 2.82
CA THR A 133 -14.33 1.35 4.15
C THR A 133 -15.33 2.45 4.47
N LYS A 134 -16.38 2.13 5.22
CA LYS A 134 -17.21 3.15 5.85
C LYS A 134 -16.48 3.75 7.06
N PRO A 135 -16.73 5.03 7.41
CA PRO A 135 -16.06 5.71 8.53
C PRO A 135 -16.04 4.92 9.85
N ASP A 136 -17.11 4.21 10.18
CA ASP A 136 -17.29 3.56 11.47
C ASP A 136 -16.81 2.09 11.50
N SER A 137 -16.42 1.53 10.35
CA SER A 137 -16.04 0.12 10.20
C SER A 137 -14.63 -0.09 9.64
N VAL A 138 -13.82 0.97 9.50
CA VAL A 138 -12.50 0.92 8.83
C VAL A 138 -11.61 -0.23 9.29
N SER A 139 -11.32 -0.34 10.59
CA SER A 139 -10.42 -1.40 11.09
C SER A 139 -11.00 -2.79 10.83
N ARG A 140 -12.30 -2.97 11.05
CA ARG A 140 -12.97 -4.27 10.92
C ARG A 140 -13.01 -4.74 9.47
N ASP A 141 -13.38 -3.84 8.56
CA ASP A 141 -13.46 -4.16 7.13
C ASP A 141 -12.08 -4.53 6.58
N ILE A 142 -11.04 -3.79 6.98
CA ILE A 142 -9.66 -4.12 6.58
C ILE A 142 -9.26 -5.48 7.18
N GLU A 143 -9.47 -5.71 8.47
CA GLU A 143 -9.10 -6.99 9.11
C GLU A 143 -9.81 -8.19 8.45
N LEU A 144 -11.09 -8.05 8.09
CA LEU A 144 -11.83 -9.09 7.37
C LEU A 144 -11.24 -9.36 5.97
N ASP A 145 -10.95 -8.30 5.21
CA ASP A 145 -10.32 -8.43 3.89
C ASP A 145 -8.92 -9.04 4.00
N LEU A 146 -8.14 -8.65 5.01
CA LEU A 146 -6.81 -9.21 5.27
C LEU A 146 -6.86 -10.70 5.57
N HIS A 147 -7.86 -11.16 6.33
CA HIS A 147 -8.03 -12.57 6.61
C HIS A 147 -8.32 -13.39 5.34
N PHE A 148 -9.15 -12.87 4.44
CA PHE A 148 -9.40 -13.50 3.14
C PHE A 148 -8.11 -13.59 2.30
N ILE A 149 -7.29 -12.55 2.38
CA ILE A 149 -6.14 -12.35 1.48
C ILE A 149 -4.88 -13.05 1.95
N GLN A 150 -4.69 -13.18 3.26
CA GLN A 150 -3.63 -14.02 3.85
C GLN A 150 -3.69 -15.46 3.32
N ASN A 151 -4.87 -15.93 2.90
CA ASN A 151 -5.09 -17.26 2.35
C ASN A 151 -4.93 -17.36 0.82
N GLY A 152 -4.63 -16.27 0.09
CA GLY A 152 -4.52 -16.38 -1.38
C GLY A 152 -4.47 -15.12 -2.23
N LEU A 153 -3.88 -13.98 -1.80
CA LEU A 153 -3.78 -12.77 -2.66
C LEU A 153 -3.27 -13.09 -4.07
N HIS A 154 -2.25 -13.95 -4.16
CA HIS A 154 -1.62 -14.40 -5.39
C HIS A 154 -2.54 -15.23 -6.31
N ARG A 155 -3.72 -15.63 -5.84
CA ARG A 155 -4.75 -16.39 -6.56
C ARG A 155 -5.99 -15.54 -6.87
N THR A 156 -5.94 -14.25 -6.59
CA THR A 156 -7.06 -13.35 -6.89
C THR A 156 -6.96 -12.88 -8.35
N SER A 157 -8.11 -12.72 -8.99
CA SER A 157 -8.25 -12.08 -10.30
C SER A 157 -7.53 -10.73 -10.37
N ARG A 158 -7.69 -9.90 -9.34
CA ARG A 158 -7.01 -8.60 -9.23
C ARG A 158 -5.49 -8.72 -9.36
N PHE A 159 -4.90 -9.73 -8.72
CA PHE A 159 -3.47 -9.96 -8.82
C PHE A 159 -3.05 -10.43 -10.21
N GLU A 160 -3.81 -11.35 -10.83
CA GLU A 160 -3.54 -11.82 -12.19
C GLU A 160 -3.58 -10.66 -13.19
N ILE A 161 -4.63 -9.83 -13.11
CA ILE A 161 -4.78 -8.62 -13.92
C ILE A 161 -3.59 -7.68 -13.68
N ALA A 162 -3.28 -7.36 -12.42
CA ALA A 162 -2.16 -6.49 -12.05
C ALA A 162 -0.83 -6.98 -12.62
N MET A 163 -0.51 -8.27 -12.46
CA MET A 163 0.71 -8.87 -12.99
C MET A 163 0.78 -8.81 -14.51
N GLN A 164 -0.34 -9.05 -15.20
CA GLN A 164 -0.39 -8.93 -16.66
C GLN A 164 -0.10 -7.49 -17.10
N VAL A 165 -0.68 -6.49 -16.42
CA VAL A 165 -0.40 -5.07 -16.71
C VAL A 165 1.08 -4.77 -16.52
N VAL A 166 1.65 -5.17 -15.39
CA VAL A 166 3.03 -4.82 -15.02
C VAL A 166 4.00 -5.44 -16.02
N ARG A 167 3.85 -6.73 -16.34
CA ARG A 167 4.69 -7.40 -17.34
C ARG A 167 4.59 -6.73 -18.70
N ASN A 168 3.38 -6.43 -19.15
CA ASN A 168 3.17 -5.76 -20.44
C ASN A 168 3.80 -4.36 -20.47
N MET A 169 3.63 -3.57 -19.40
CA MET A 169 4.22 -2.23 -19.30
C MET A 169 5.74 -2.30 -19.29
N VAL A 170 6.34 -3.15 -18.46
CA VAL A 170 7.81 -3.32 -18.43
C VAL A 170 8.35 -3.76 -19.79
N ALA A 171 7.69 -4.70 -20.46
CA ALA A 171 8.09 -5.14 -21.80
C ALA A 171 7.99 -4.01 -22.85
N THR A 172 7.06 -3.06 -22.67
CA THR A 172 6.82 -1.99 -23.64
C THR A 172 7.71 -0.77 -23.42
N VAL A 173 7.96 -0.38 -22.16
CA VAL A 173 8.56 0.92 -21.82
C VAL A 173 9.82 0.82 -20.94
N GLY A 174 10.25 -0.38 -20.59
CA GLY A 174 11.34 -0.61 -19.64
C GLY A 174 10.92 -0.43 -18.18
N ASP A 175 11.78 -0.86 -17.28
CA ASP A 175 11.57 -0.86 -15.83
C ASP A 175 11.87 0.49 -15.16
N SER A 176 12.84 1.25 -15.68
CA SER A 176 13.22 2.57 -15.15
C SER A 176 12.11 3.63 -15.26
N ASN A 177 11.16 3.42 -16.16
CA ASN A 177 10.10 4.37 -16.49
C ASN A 177 8.78 4.10 -15.75
N LEU A 178 8.72 3.04 -14.94
CA LEU A 178 7.51 2.52 -14.33
C LEU A 178 7.58 2.55 -12.80
N TRP A 179 6.60 3.19 -12.17
CA TRP A 179 6.41 3.09 -10.71
C TRP A 179 5.25 2.18 -10.36
N LEU A 180 5.38 1.49 -9.23
CA LEU A 180 4.27 0.88 -8.51
C LEU A 180 3.92 1.74 -7.30
N ALA A 181 2.63 1.97 -7.08
CA ALA A 181 2.15 2.65 -5.89
C ALA A 181 0.94 1.91 -5.33
N GLY A 182 0.82 1.83 -4.01
CA GLY A 182 -0.38 1.24 -3.43
C GLY A 182 -0.58 1.65 -1.98
N HIS A 183 -1.83 1.61 -1.53
CA HIS A 183 -2.21 1.90 -0.15
C HIS A 183 -2.93 0.72 0.49
N SER A 184 -2.64 0.42 1.76
CA SER A 184 -3.30 -0.64 2.52
C SER A 184 -3.24 -1.97 1.74
N LEU A 185 -4.39 -2.58 1.44
CA LEU A 185 -4.43 -3.76 0.59
C LEU A 185 -3.84 -3.55 -0.82
N GLY A 186 -4.03 -2.38 -1.42
CA GLY A 186 -3.39 -2.03 -2.69
C GLY A 186 -1.86 -1.98 -2.57
N SER A 187 -1.34 -1.63 -1.40
CA SER A 187 0.10 -1.69 -1.12
C SER A 187 0.60 -3.14 -1.03
N ALA A 188 -0.19 -4.07 -0.47
CA ALA A 188 0.16 -5.49 -0.49
C ALA A 188 0.20 -6.05 -1.92
N MET A 189 -0.72 -5.61 -2.78
CA MET A 189 -0.74 -5.96 -4.20
C MET A 189 0.50 -5.42 -4.92
N ALA A 190 0.80 -4.13 -4.76
CA ALA A 190 2.02 -3.51 -5.29
C ALA A 190 3.29 -4.20 -4.80
N MET A 191 3.32 -4.59 -3.52
CA MET A 191 4.44 -5.32 -2.93
C MET A 191 4.61 -6.70 -3.56
N LEU A 192 3.53 -7.48 -3.66
CA LEU A 192 3.58 -8.83 -4.25
C LEU A 192 3.99 -8.80 -5.72
N THR A 193 3.44 -7.86 -6.49
CA THR A 193 3.83 -7.62 -7.88
C THR A 193 5.31 -7.23 -7.98
N GLY A 194 5.76 -6.29 -7.15
CA GLY A 194 7.16 -5.87 -7.09
C GLY A 194 8.11 -7.01 -6.72
N LYS A 195 7.78 -7.82 -5.71
CA LYS A 195 8.51 -9.04 -5.36
C LYS A 195 8.62 -10.00 -6.54
N THR A 196 7.51 -10.19 -7.26
CA THR A 196 7.46 -11.10 -8.41
C THR A 196 8.38 -10.63 -9.55
N MET A 197 8.42 -9.33 -9.83
CA MET A 197 9.33 -8.75 -10.83
C MET A 197 10.79 -8.75 -10.34
N ALA A 198 11.03 -8.50 -9.06
CA ALA A 198 12.38 -8.50 -8.48
C ALA A 198 13.06 -9.88 -8.60
N ARG A 199 12.28 -10.98 -8.50
CA ARG A 199 12.79 -12.35 -8.72
C ARG A 199 13.32 -12.57 -10.14
N THR A 200 12.85 -11.82 -11.11
CA THR A 200 13.33 -11.88 -12.49
C THR A 200 14.39 -10.83 -12.76
N GLY A 201 14.98 -10.23 -11.72
CA GLY A 201 16.01 -9.19 -11.82
C GLY A 201 15.48 -7.79 -12.15
N ILE A 202 14.16 -7.56 -12.08
CA ILE A 202 13.53 -6.28 -12.44
C ILE A 202 13.11 -5.54 -11.17
N PHE A 203 13.82 -4.45 -10.84
CA PHE A 203 13.67 -3.73 -9.58
C PHE A 203 12.83 -2.46 -9.73
N LEU A 204 11.51 -2.63 -9.82
CA LEU A 204 10.58 -1.51 -9.99
C LEU A 204 10.60 -0.56 -8.79
N LYS A 205 10.60 0.75 -9.07
CA LYS A 205 10.47 1.77 -8.04
C LYS A 205 9.07 1.71 -7.45
N SER A 206 8.98 1.49 -6.14
CA SER A 206 7.70 1.20 -5.48
C SER A 206 7.46 2.09 -4.27
N TYR A 207 6.23 2.59 -4.16
CA TYR A 207 5.73 3.40 -3.04
C TYR A 207 4.62 2.62 -2.33
N LEU A 208 4.94 2.09 -1.16
CA LEU A 208 4.11 1.16 -0.42
C LEU A 208 3.56 1.85 0.83
N PHE A 209 2.32 2.33 0.78
CA PHE A 209 1.70 3.10 1.85
C PHE A 209 0.88 2.22 2.79
N ASN A 210 1.27 2.16 4.06
CA ASN A 210 0.59 1.42 5.11
C ASN A 210 0.21 -0.02 4.72
N PRO A 211 1.11 -0.82 4.11
CA PRO A 211 0.80 -2.21 3.81
C PRO A 211 0.50 -2.99 5.09
N PRO A 212 -0.39 -3.99 5.03
CA PRO A 212 -0.62 -4.89 6.16
C PRO A 212 0.62 -5.73 6.48
N PHE A 213 0.79 -6.01 7.77
CA PHE A 213 1.77 -6.96 8.28
C PHE A 213 1.05 -8.14 8.94
N PHE A 214 1.22 -9.35 8.42
CA PHE A 214 0.46 -10.53 8.84
C PHE A 214 1.16 -11.30 9.98
N SER A 215 1.36 -10.65 11.12
CA SER A 215 1.89 -11.30 12.33
C SER A 215 1.24 -10.77 13.61
N ALA A 216 1.60 -11.38 14.76
CA ALA A 216 1.23 -10.83 16.06
C ALA A 216 1.70 -9.36 16.16
N PRO A 217 0.86 -8.43 16.64
CA PRO A 217 1.14 -6.99 16.65
C PRO A 217 2.03 -6.63 17.85
N ILE A 218 3.27 -7.13 17.86
CA ILE A 218 4.28 -6.95 18.91
C ILE A 218 4.62 -5.46 19.06
N GLU A 219 4.53 -4.67 17.99
CA GLU A 219 4.83 -3.24 18.01
C GLU A 219 3.88 -2.45 18.92
N ARG A 220 2.67 -2.96 19.19
CA ARG A 220 1.71 -2.36 20.13
C ARG A 220 2.16 -2.40 21.59
N ILE A 221 3.12 -3.26 21.93
CA ILE A 221 3.62 -3.40 23.31
C ILE A 221 4.40 -2.13 23.69
N LYS A 222 3.95 -1.42 24.73
CA LYS A 222 4.58 -0.16 25.17
C LYS A 222 5.98 -0.38 25.78
N ASP A 223 6.14 -1.48 26.52
CA ASP A 223 7.42 -1.81 27.14
C ASP A 223 8.42 -2.28 26.07
N LYS A 224 9.46 -1.47 25.86
CA LYS A 224 10.52 -1.74 24.87
C LYS A 224 11.34 -2.98 25.20
N LYS A 225 11.61 -3.27 26.48
CA LYS A 225 12.40 -4.44 26.90
C LYS A 225 11.60 -5.72 26.66
N LEU A 226 10.31 -5.71 27.03
CA LEU A 226 9.41 -6.83 26.76
C LEU A 226 9.26 -7.07 25.26
N LYS A 227 9.04 -5.99 24.48
CA LYS A 227 8.96 -6.05 23.02
C LYS A 227 10.18 -6.72 22.40
N HIS A 228 11.37 -6.28 22.80
CA HIS A 228 12.63 -6.83 22.29
C HIS A 228 12.85 -8.28 22.72
N GLY A 229 12.56 -8.61 23.99
CA GLY A 229 12.66 -9.98 24.50
C GLY A 229 11.75 -10.95 23.76
N ILE A 230 10.50 -10.57 23.46
CA ILE A 230 9.56 -11.39 22.68
C ILE A 230 10.10 -11.65 21.28
N ARG A 231 10.63 -10.63 20.59
CA ARG A 231 11.17 -10.79 19.23
C ARG A 231 12.40 -11.70 19.20
N ILE A 232 13.34 -11.51 20.12
CA ILE A 232 14.53 -12.39 20.23
C ILE A 232 14.11 -13.83 20.47
N ALA A 233 13.24 -14.06 21.47
CA ALA A 233 12.76 -15.41 21.78
C ALA A 233 12.05 -16.05 20.58
N GLY A 234 11.20 -15.28 19.90
CA GLY A 234 10.53 -15.70 18.67
C GLY A 234 11.52 -16.15 17.59
N SER A 235 12.55 -15.35 17.31
CA SER A 235 13.56 -15.68 16.30
C SER A 235 14.37 -16.93 16.65
N VAL A 236 14.77 -17.09 17.92
CA VAL A 236 15.51 -18.29 18.37
C VAL A 236 14.67 -19.55 18.23
N ILE A 237 13.41 -19.52 18.67
CA ILE A 237 12.48 -20.66 18.54
C ILE A 237 12.30 -21.02 17.06
N THR A 238 12.08 -20.01 16.22
CA THR A 238 11.85 -20.17 14.78
C THR A 238 13.07 -20.78 14.08
N ALA A 239 14.26 -20.26 14.37
CA ALA A 239 15.52 -20.76 13.83
C ALA A 239 15.78 -22.21 14.26
N GLY A 240 15.52 -22.54 15.53
CA GLY A 240 15.63 -23.90 16.06
C GLY A 240 14.70 -24.88 15.34
N LEU A 241 13.43 -24.50 15.11
CA LEU A 241 12.47 -25.31 14.37
C LEU A 241 12.90 -25.52 12.91
N ALA A 242 13.33 -24.45 12.23
CA ALA A 242 13.83 -24.53 10.85
C ALA A 242 15.04 -25.47 10.74
N PHE A 243 15.97 -25.40 11.70
CA PHE A 243 17.13 -26.28 11.74
C PHE A 243 16.73 -27.75 11.95
N ALA A 244 15.82 -28.03 12.89
CA ALA A 244 15.35 -29.40 13.17
C ALA A 244 14.64 -30.04 11.96
N LEU A 245 13.79 -29.26 11.26
CA LEU A 245 13.11 -29.71 10.04
C LEU A 245 14.11 -29.99 8.90
N LYS A 246 15.14 -29.17 8.75
CA LYS A 246 16.21 -29.39 7.77
C LYS A 246 17.05 -30.63 8.10
N ALA A 247 17.33 -30.87 9.38
CA ALA A 247 18.06 -32.06 9.83
C ALA A 247 17.26 -33.37 9.63
N SER A 248 15.92 -33.28 9.69
CA SER A 248 15.03 -34.44 9.54
C SER A 248 14.67 -34.75 8.07
N SER A 249 14.91 -33.81 7.15
CA SER A 249 14.62 -33.97 5.72
C SER A 249 15.89 -34.35 4.95
N ASN A 250 16.04 -35.65 4.65
CA ASN A 250 17.22 -36.24 4.01
C ASN A 250 17.38 -35.90 2.50
N ASN A 251 16.72 -34.86 1.99
CA ASN A 251 16.76 -34.50 0.57
C ASN A 251 17.83 -33.44 0.30
N GLN A 252 18.94 -33.89 -0.29
CA GLN A 252 19.91 -33.05 -1.04
C GLN A 252 19.26 -32.51 -2.32
N ARG A 253 18.25 -31.65 -2.20
CA ARG A 253 17.94 -30.71 -3.29
C ARG A 253 18.77 -29.48 -3.06
N ASN A 254 19.58 -29.09 -4.06
CA ASN A 254 20.23 -27.78 -4.09
C ASN A 254 19.18 -26.74 -3.65
N PRO A 255 19.47 -25.90 -2.63
CA PRO A 255 18.49 -24.91 -2.20
C PRO A 255 18.15 -24.07 -3.44
N PRO A 256 16.88 -23.97 -3.84
CA PRO A 256 16.51 -23.03 -4.89
C PRO A 256 17.07 -21.66 -4.49
N GLU A 257 17.66 -20.94 -5.45
CA GLU A 257 18.23 -19.60 -5.24
C GLU A 257 17.40 -18.84 -4.21
N GLU A 258 18.03 -18.47 -3.09
CA GLU A 258 17.31 -18.16 -1.87
C GLU A 258 16.31 -17.02 -2.13
N PRO A 259 14.99 -17.24 -1.98
CA PRO A 259 13.97 -16.28 -2.42
C PRO A 259 14.12 -14.86 -1.85
N PHE A 260 14.73 -14.74 -0.66
CA PHE A 260 15.07 -13.48 0.00
C PHE A 260 16.30 -12.80 -0.60
N PHE A 261 17.33 -13.55 -0.97
CA PHE A 261 18.53 -13.02 -1.61
C PHE A 261 18.22 -12.54 -3.03
N ALA A 262 17.43 -13.31 -3.78
CA ALA A 262 17.03 -12.97 -5.14
C ALA A 262 16.33 -11.60 -5.25
N ILE A 263 15.64 -11.16 -4.19
CA ILE A 263 14.94 -9.87 -4.15
C ILE A 263 15.63 -8.83 -3.24
N SER A 264 16.83 -9.13 -2.72
CA SER A 264 17.56 -8.25 -1.77
C SER A 264 17.95 -6.90 -2.34
N ALA A 265 18.22 -6.83 -3.65
CA ALA A 265 18.54 -5.60 -4.36
C ALA A 265 17.32 -4.69 -4.58
N TRP A 266 16.10 -5.21 -4.44
CA TRP A 266 14.89 -4.41 -4.51
C TRP A 266 14.67 -3.65 -3.20
N VAL A 267 14.72 -2.32 -3.26
CA VAL A 267 14.57 -1.43 -2.10
C VAL A 267 13.34 -0.52 -2.28
N PRO A 268 12.12 -1.02 -2.03
CA PRO A 268 10.91 -0.20 -2.12
C PRO A 268 10.90 0.89 -1.04
N SER A 269 10.21 1.99 -1.31
CA SER A 269 9.86 2.99 -0.29
C SER A 269 8.63 2.51 0.47
N LEU A 270 8.82 2.21 1.75
CA LEU A 270 7.81 1.63 2.63
C LEU A 270 7.40 2.67 3.66
N PHE A 271 6.17 3.18 3.54
CA PHE A 271 5.63 4.25 4.37
C PHE A 271 4.72 3.66 5.44
N VAL A 272 5.00 3.93 6.71
CA VAL A 272 4.25 3.39 7.84
C VAL A 272 4.00 4.46 8.92
N ASN A 273 2.89 4.32 9.64
CA ASN A 273 2.59 5.15 10.80
C ASN A 273 2.63 4.28 12.07
N PRO A 274 3.34 4.67 13.15
CA PRO A 274 3.34 3.91 14.41
C PRO A 274 1.95 3.75 15.06
N SER A 275 1.03 4.68 14.79
CA SER A 275 -0.36 4.63 15.26
C SER A 275 -1.27 3.80 14.35
N ASP A 276 -0.76 3.25 13.25
CA ASP A 276 -1.45 2.29 12.40
C ASP A 276 -1.13 0.85 12.85
N HIS A 277 -2.05 0.22 13.60
CA HIS A 277 -1.83 -1.14 14.10
C HIS A 277 -1.86 -2.22 13.00
N ILE A 278 -2.17 -1.89 11.76
CA ILE A 278 -2.18 -2.84 10.62
C ILE A 278 -0.79 -2.95 9.99
N GLY A 279 -0.07 -1.84 9.87
CA GLY A 279 1.24 -1.76 9.22
C GLY A 279 2.44 -1.46 10.13
N SER A 280 2.22 -1.00 11.37
CA SER A 280 3.32 -0.57 12.26
C SER A 280 4.35 -1.66 12.57
N GLU A 281 3.98 -2.94 12.47
CA GLU A 281 4.92 -4.05 12.74
C GLU A 281 6.13 -4.07 11.78
N TYR A 282 6.05 -3.44 10.60
CA TYR A 282 7.25 -3.26 9.76
C TYR A 282 8.37 -2.50 10.47
N ILE A 283 8.05 -1.54 11.34
CA ILE A 283 9.05 -0.80 12.14
C ILE A 283 9.84 -1.79 12.98
N GLY A 284 9.10 -2.59 13.75
CA GLY A 284 9.66 -3.59 14.63
C GLY A 284 10.40 -4.70 13.91
N TYR A 285 9.89 -5.16 12.77
CA TYR A 285 10.52 -6.16 11.91
C TYR A 285 11.92 -5.71 11.45
N PHE A 286 12.04 -4.49 10.91
CA PHE A 286 13.32 -4.00 10.42
C PHE A 286 14.29 -3.63 11.54
N GLU A 287 13.81 -2.97 12.61
CA GLU A 287 14.63 -2.65 13.79
C GLU A 287 15.17 -3.92 14.46
N HIS A 288 14.33 -4.95 14.61
CA HIS A 288 14.74 -6.22 15.20
C HIS A 288 15.85 -6.88 14.38
N ARG A 289 15.73 -6.89 13.05
CA ARG A 289 16.76 -7.43 12.16
C ARG A 289 18.10 -6.72 12.32
N LYS A 290 18.08 -5.40 12.33
CA LYS A 290 19.28 -4.59 12.57
C LYS A 290 19.90 -4.88 13.95
N ASN A 291 19.08 -4.91 15.00
CA ASN A 291 19.56 -5.20 16.36
C ASN A 291 20.19 -6.59 16.45
N MET A 292 19.59 -7.59 15.80
CA MET A 292 20.13 -8.96 15.75
C MET A 292 21.49 -9.02 15.04
N GLU A 293 21.68 -8.24 13.98
CA GLU A 293 22.99 -8.08 13.33
C GLU A 293 24.02 -7.44 14.27
N GLU A 294 23.66 -6.35 14.95
CA GLU A 294 24.53 -5.62 15.87
C GLU A 294 25.02 -6.47 17.07
N ILE A 295 24.19 -7.39 17.57
CA ILE A 295 24.56 -8.29 18.67
C ILE A 295 25.23 -9.60 18.19
N GLY A 296 25.57 -9.72 16.90
CA GLY A 296 26.20 -10.92 16.33
C GLY A 296 25.27 -12.11 16.11
N ALA A 297 23.95 -11.93 16.30
CA ALA A 297 22.93 -12.95 16.10
C ALA A 297 22.25 -12.87 14.71
N GLY A 298 22.80 -12.10 13.77
CA GLY A 298 22.20 -11.87 12.45
C GLY A 298 21.96 -13.16 11.64
N SER A 299 22.79 -14.19 11.82
CA SER A 299 22.59 -15.49 11.17
C SER A 299 21.35 -16.24 11.68
N ILE A 300 21.04 -16.14 12.98
CA ILE A 300 19.82 -16.70 13.59
C ILE A 300 18.61 -15.97 13.02
N GLU A 301 18.69 -14.64 12.99
CA GLU A 301 17.60 -13.81 12.49
C GLU A 301 17.34 -14.02 11.00
N ARG A 302 18.39 -14.14 10.17
CA ARG A 302 18.25 -14.48 8.76
C ARG A 302 17.55 -15.82 8.59
N LEU A 303 17.87 -16.82 9.40
CA LEU A 303 17.18 -18.12 9.36
C LEU A 303 15.72 -18.00 9.81
N ALA A 304 15.42 -17.20 10.82
CA ALA A 304 14.07 -16.99 11.34
C ALA A 304 13.19 -16.18 10.37
N THR A 305 13.67 -15.05 9.85
CA THR A 305 12.92 -14.21 8.89
C THR A 305 12.57 -14.98 7.60
N ARG A 306 13.40 -15.95 7.19
CA ARG A 306 13.11 -16.83 6.04
C ARG A 306 11.96 -17.80 6.30
N ASN A 307 11.68 -18.09 7.56
CA ASN A 307 10.80 -19.18 7.98
C ASN A 307 9.85 -18.64 9.05
N SER A 308 8.64 -18.21 8.73
CA SER A 308 7.72 -17.87 9.83
C SER A 308 7.30 -19.14 10.58
N ILE A 309 7.06 -19.07 11.90
CA ILE A 309 6.55 -20.24 12.68
C ILE A 309 5.29 -20.82 12.03
N GLY A 310 4.37 -19.94 11.61
CA GLY A 310 3.17 -20.32 10.89
C GLY A 310 3.47 -20.96 9.52
N GLY A 311 4.44 -20.44 8.78
CA GLY A 311 4.88 -21.00 7.50
C GLY A 311 5.53 -22.37 7.64
N LEU A 312 6.36 -22.59 8.68
CA LEU A 312 6.94 -23.90 8.98
C LEU A 312 5.87 -24.94 9.33
N LEU A 313 4.86 -24.55 10.11
CA LEU A 313 3.75 -25.43 10.47
C LEU A 313 2.85 -25.75 9.27
N MET A 314 2.60 -24.76 8.39
CA MET A 314 1.82 -24.93 7.16
C MET A 314 2.56 -25.80 6.12
N ASN A 315 3.87 -25.61 5.97
CA ASN A 315 4.71 -26.46 5.11
C ASN A 315 4.73 -27.92 5.61
N ALA A 316 4.78 -28.14 6.93
CA ALA A 316 4.74 -29.49 7.52
C ALA A 316 3.43 -30.24 7.21
N ILE A 317 2.33 -29.52 6.97
CA ILE A 317 1.04 -30.10 6.55
C ILE A 317 0.80 -29.99 5.03
N GLY A 318 1.83 -29.68 4.24
CA GLY A 318 1.78 -29.66 2.77
C GLY A 318 1.10 -28.43 2.16
N ARG A 319 0.96 -27.33 2.91
CA ARG A 319 0.42 -26.05 2.42
C ARG A 319 1.53 -25.00 2.34
N ASP A 320 2.09 -24.81 1.16
CA ASP A 320 3.04 -23.71 0.93
C ASP A 320 2.31 -22.36 1.04
N SER A 321 2.72 -21.53 2.00
CA SER A 321 2.33 -20.11 2.02
C SER A 321 3.58 -19.25 2.18
N GLU A 322 4.01 -18.62 1.08
CA GLU A 322 5.07 -17.65 1.16
C GLU A 322 4.55 -16.37 1.84
N PRO A 323 5.23 -15.82 2.85
CA PRO A 323 4.79 -14.61 3.52
C PRO A 323 4.82 -13.40 2.57
N LEU A 324 3.63 -12.93 2.17
CA LEU A 324 3.44 -11.80 1.26
C LEU A 324 4.06 -10.49 1.78
N HIS A 325 4.00 -10.28 3.09
CA HIS A 325 4.42 -9.07 3.78
C HIS A 325 5.93 -8.98 4.03
N LEU A 326 6.67 -10.09 3.97
CA LEU A 326 8.09 -10.05 4.29
C LEU A 326 8.93 -9.69 3.07
N ILE A 327 9.77 -8.66 3.24
CA ILE A 327 10.76 -8.20 2.26
C ILE A 327 12.15 -8.05 2.91
N PRO A 328 13.24 -8.34 2.17
CA PRO A 328 14.61 -8.30 2.68
C PRO A 328 15.11 -6.88 2.93
N SER A 329 14.79 -5.94 2.05
CA SER A 329 15.33 -4.58 2.02
C SER A 329 14.19 -3.59 1.81
N ALA A 330 14.33 -2.38 2.38
CA ALA A 330 13.40 -1.28 2.17
C ALA A 330 14.04 0.05 2.58
N ASN A 331 13.59 1.15 1.97
CA ASN A 331 13.66 2.46 2.61
C ASN A 331 12.40 2.61 3.46
N LEU A 332 12.53 2.46 4.78
CA LEU A 332 11.42 2.59 5.72
C LEU A 332 11.24 4.07 6.09
N ILE A 333 10.06 4.62 5.82
CA ILE A 333 9.68 5.99 6.15
C ILE A 333 8.56 5.96 7.18
N THR A 334 8.88 6.38 8.39
CA THR A 334 7.94 6.42 9.52
C THR A 334 7.37 7.83 9.66
N ASN A 335 6.04 7.96 9.68
CA ASN A 335 5.38 9.22 9.96
C ASN A 335 5.19 9.43 11.46
N LEU A 336 5.93 10.37 12.04
CA LEU A 336 5.90 10.74 13.45
C LEU A 336 5.02 11.97 13.72
N SER A 337 4.28 12.43 12.71
CA SER A 337 3.34 13.54 12.86
C SER A 337 2.19 13.11 13.79
N PRO A 338 1.69 14.02 14.67
CA PRO A 338 0.54 13.71 15.51
C PRO A 338 -0.68 13.33 14.67
N VAL A 339 -1.37 12.27 15.08
CA VAL A 339 -2.62 11.79 14.48
C VAL A 339 -3.66 11.63 15.58
N GLN A 340 -4.92 11.90 15.26
CA GLN A 340 -6.05 11.87 16.19
C GLN A 340 -6.53 10.44 16.44
N ASP A 341 -6.56 9.63 15.39
CA ASP A 341 -7.12 8.29 15.43
C ASP A 341 -6.44 7.34 14.44
N PHE A 342 -6.83 6.07 14.52
CA PHE A 342 -6.38 5.02 13.60
C PHE A 342 -6.74 5.34 12.13
N LYS A 343 -7.90 5.95 11.87
CA LYS A 343 -8.35 6.26 10.51
C LYS A 343 -7.45 7.29 9.84
N GLN A 344 -6.94 8.25 10.59
CA GLN A 344 -5.93 9.21 10.14
C GLN A 344 -4.57 8.54 10.01
N ALA A 345 -4.17 7.72 10.98
CA ALA A 345 -2.90 6.99 10.98
C ALA A 345 -2.79 5.96 9.86
N HIS A 346 -3.89 5.34 9.44
CA HIS A 346 -3.91 4.39 8.34
C HIS A 346 -4.19 5.09 7.01
N GLY A 347 -4.97 6.17 6.98
CA GLY A 347 -5.44 6.77 5.73
C GLY A 347 -4.33 7.36 4.84
N ILE A 348 -4.51 7.21 3.52
CA ILE A 348 -3.55 7.68 2.50
C ILE A 348 -3.30 9.20 2.55
N HIS A 349 -4.29 9.98 2.98
CA HIS A 349 -4.26 11.45 3.03
C HIS A 349 -3.20 12.06 3.94
N GLN A 350 -2.66 11.30 4.89
CA GLN A 350 -1.56 11.78 5.71
C GLN A 350 -0.27 11.97 4.89
N TRP A 351 -0.11 11.27 3.77
CA TRP A 351 1.18 11.14 3.08
C TRP A 351 1.51 12.31 2.16
N TRP A 352 0.58 13.25 2.01
CA TRP A 352 0.75 14.46 1.23
C TRP A 352 0.43 15.73 2.03
N GLN A 353 0.36 15.65 3.36
CA GLN A 353 0.21 16.86 4.18
C GLN A 353 1.50 17.70 4.14
N PRO A 354 1.40 19.03 4.29
CA PRO A 354 2.58 19.86 4.44
C PRO A 354 3.23 19.63 5.81
N HIS A 355 4.54 19.84 5.91
CA HIS A 355 5.32 19.80 7.17
C HIS A 355 5.26 18.48 7.96
N LEU A 356 5.22 17.34 7.27
CA LEU A 356 5.28 16.03 7.92
C LEU A 356 6.60 15.81 8.68
N ARG A 357 6.51 15.25 9.89
CA ARG A 357 7.67 14.77 10.65
C ARG A 357 7.97 13.34 10.23
N LEU A 358 8.85 13.19 9.24
CA LEU A 358 9.21 11.88 8.70
C LEU A 358 10.59 11.45 9.15
N GLN A 359 10.73 10.18 9.51
CA GLN A 359 12.01 9.53 9.77
C GLN A 359 12.25 8.48 8.67
N SER A 360 13.38 8.58 7.97
CA SER A 360 13.77 7.63 6.93
C SER A 360 14.96 6.80 7.39
N ASN A 361 14.83 5.47 7.30
CA ASN A 361 15.88 4.51 7.61
C ASN A 361 15.97 3.49 6.46
N ILE A 362 17.16 3.35 5.89
CA ILE A 362 17.41 2.37 4.82
C ILE A 362 17.89 1.07 5.44
N TYR A 363 17.14 0.00 5.21
CA TYR A 363 17.50 -1.37 5.59
C TYR A 363 17.86 -2.16 4.33
N ARG A 364 19.06 -2.71 4.29
CA ARG A 364 19.51 -3.58 3.20
C ARG A 364 19.82 -4.96 3.77
N TYR A 365 19.44 -5.99 3.03
CA TYR A 365 19.84 -7.36 3.33
C TYR A 365 21.28 -7.57 2.85
N SER A 366 22.14 -8.05 3.75
CA SER A 366 23.57 -8.31 3.52
C SER A 366 23.99 -9.76 3.75
#